data_AF-A0A8T3ZSR9-F1
#
_entry.id   AF-A0A8T3ZSR9-F1
#
_cell.length_a   1.000
_cell.length_b   1.000
_cell.length_c   1.000
_cell.angle_alpha   90.00
_cell.angle_beta   90.00
_cell.angle_gamma   90.00
#
_symmetry.space_group_name_H-M   'P 1'
#
loop_
_entity.id
_entity.type
_entity.pdbx_description
1 polymer ?
#
loop_
_entity_poly.entity_id
_entity_poly.type
_entity_poly.pdbx_seq_one_letter_code
_entity_poly.pdbx_strand_id
1 'polypeptide(L)'
;MSYDLFTEIVRCSFIGGHQVVHGAPHTLEPTILRKYDFLRKTPEFGAKTGMNNLFSNLAPDFASTAKSELYRKKGWIKKGYDDKKVKQFQISSDIFLVPILSKSAIGIDTSSNTDDTFVCIVFFDNYKAVYHYLEKHLHIPKHENGKAPEFKWNKLNPQYRQQLDQQLDYLLGMSCDSVLILKTNALKQPDEKIIDVFIKLIEGCFSNYDHISDSRIGLRSKLFKLSNEVPIHCDADFVPLTPDKIVKQFVKILSDGNDHTPLHAEKDSHESEPIQVTDIICGILKERILNKNYNPINPWEFHNKLKTKTKHRDAKCYYWERNEPTGSN
;
A
#
# COMPACT_ATOMS: atom_id res chain seq x y z
N MET A 1 -7.10 -19.30 -23.70
CA MET A 1 -8.43 -18.67 -23.87
C MET A 1 -9.07 -18.37 -22.52
N SER A 2 -9.44 -19.37 -21.70
CA SER A 2 -10.13 -19.11 -20.42
C SER A 2 -9.29 -18.35 -19.37
N TYR A 3 -7.97 -18.56 -19.34
CA TYR A 3 -7.06 -17.80 -18.48
C TYR A 3 -6.94 -16.32 -18.87
N ASP A 4 -6.74 -16.04 -20.16
CA ASP A 4 -6.60 -14.65 -20.64
C ASP A 4 -7.89 -13.88 -20.41
N LEU A 5 -9.05 -14.52 -20.71
CA LEU A 5 -10.36 -13.98 -20.39
C LEU A 5 -10.52 -13.73 -18.89
N PHE A 6 -10.12 -14.66 -18.02
CA PHE A 6 -10.13 -14.44 -16.57
C PHE A 6 -9.33 -13.21 -16.15
N THR A 7 -8.09 -13.08 -16.62
CA THR A 7 -7.24 -11.92 -16.25
C THR A 7 -7.80 -10.60 -16.78
N GLU A 8 -8.41 -10.63 -17.97
CA GLU A 8 -9.03 -9.44 -18.56
C GLU A 8 -10.31 -9.05 -17.81
N ILE A 9 -11.15 -10.02 -17.42
CA ILE A 9 -12.32 -9.74 -16.58
C ILE A 9 -11.89 -9.09 -15.27
N VAL A 10 -10.87 -9.62 -14.57
CA VAL A 10 -10.36 -9.01 -13.33
C VAL A 10 -9.91 -7.56 -13.57
N ARG A 11 -9.19 -7.30 -14.66
CA ARG A 11 -8.71 -5.96 -15.01
C ARG A 11 -9.84 -5.00 -15.36
N CYS A 12 -10.71 -5.36 -16.31
CA CYS A 12 -11.80 -4.54 -16.80
C CYS A 12 -12.86 -4.28 -15.74
N SER A 13 -13.21 -5.30 -14.93
CA SER A 13 -14.11 -5.11 -13.79
C SER A 13 -13.51 -4.15 -12.78
N PHE A 14 -12.21 -4.22 -12.49
CA PHE A 14 -11.59 -3.34 -11.50
C PHE A 14 -11.47 -1.89 -11.99
N ILE A 15 -10.99 -1.65 -13.20
CA ILE A 15 -10.79 -0.28 -13.71
C ILE A 15 -12.13 0.36 -14.10
N GLY A 16 -13.12 -0.46 -14.46
CA GLY A 16 -14.29 -0.04 -15.22
C GLY A 16 -13.90 0.10 -16.69
N GLY A 17 -14.73 -0.43 -17.60
CA GLY A 17 -14.38 -0.44 -19.02
C GLY A 17 -15.28 -1.33 -19.86
N HIS A 18 -14.86 -1.59 -21.09
CA HIS A 18 -15.60 -2.42 -22.03
C HIS A 18 -14.94 -3.79 -22.18
N GLN A 19 -15.72 -4.84 -22.07
CA GLN A 19 -15.31 -6.21 -22.33
C GLN A 19 -16.15 -6.80 -23.46
N VAL A 20 -15.50 -7.43 -24.44
CA VAL A 20 -16.21 -8.18 -25.48
C VAL A 20 -16.09 -9.67 -25.16
N VAL A 21 -17.23 -10.35 -25.01
CA VAL A 21 -17.31 -11.80 -24.81
C VAL A 21 -18.22 -12.38 -25.88
N HIS A 22 -17.71 -13.34 -26.65
CA HIS A 22 -18.44 -13.96 -27.77
C HIS A 22 -19.07 -12.95 -28.74
N GLY A 23 -18.39 -11.81 -28.98
CA GLY A 23 -18.87 -10.74 -29.85
C GLY A 23 -19.90 -9.78 -29.21
N ALA A 24 -20.36 -10.06 -27.99
CA ALA A 24 -21.23 -9.16 -27.24
C ALA A 24 -20.41 -8.17 -26.40
N PRO A 25 -20.63 -6.85 -26.55
CA PRO A 25 -19.98 -5.84 -25.72
C PRO A 25 -20.68 -5.72 -24.35
N HIS A 26 -19.87 -5.58 -23.30
CA HIS A 26 -20.30 -5.38 -21.93
C HIS A 26 -19.59 -4.16 -21.35
N THR A 27 -20.35 -3.18 -20.86
CA THR A 27 -19.81 -2.03 -20.12
C THR A 27 -19.82 -2.37 -18.64
N LEU A 28 -18.65 -2.40 -18.01
CA LEU A 28 -18.49 -2.85 -16.63
C LEU A 28 -18.29 -1.65 -15.70
N GLU A 29 -19.10 -1.61 -14.64
CA GLU A 29 -18.91 -0.69 -13.53
C GLU A 29 -17.73 -1.16 -12.65
N PRO A 30 -16.92 -0.24 -12.10
CA PRO A 30 -15.84 -0.57 -11.18
C PRO A 30 -16.29 -1.50 -10.05
N THR A 31 -15.66 -2.67 -10.00
CA THR A 31 -16.02 -3.78 -9.13
C THR A 31 -14.79 -4.57 -8.73
N ILE A 32 -14.58 -4.73 -7.43
CA ILE A 32 -13.60 -5.68 -6.90
C ILE A 32 -14.26 -7.05 -6.88
N LEU A 33 -13.67 -7.99 -7.61
CA LEU A 33 -14.16 -9.36 -7.67
C LEU A 33 -13.69 -10.15 -6.45
N ARG A 34 -14.58 -10.97 -5.92
CA ARG A 34 -14.22 -12.03 -4.98
C ARG A 34 -13.79 -13.26 -5.75
N LYS A 35 -12.89 -14.01 -5.14
CA LYS A 35 -12.47 -15.33 -5.59
C LYS A 35 -13.66 -16.25 -5.94
N TYR A 36 -14.72 -16.23 -5.13
CA TYR A 36 -15.89 -17.08 -5.31
C TYR A 36 -16.84 -16.63 -6.43
N ASP A 37 -16.71 -15.42 -6.96
CA ASP A 37 -17.58 -14.92 -8.02
C ASP A 37 -17.42 -15.73 -9.31
N PHE A 38 -16.19 -16.14 -9.62
CA PHE A 38 -15.89 -17.00 -10.79
C PHE A 38 -16.31 -18.46 -10.63
N LEU A 39 -16.67 -18.91 -9.42
CA LEU A 39 -17.10 -20.29 -9.17
C LEU A 39 -18.63 -20.45 -9.24
N ARG A 40 -19.36 -19.35 -9.11
CA ARG A 40 -20.82 -19.35 -9.14
C ARG A 40 -21.30 -19.43 -10.58
N LYS A 41 -22.39 -20.18 -10.79
CA LYS A 41 -23.05 -20.23 -12.11
C LYS A 41 -23.74 -18.90 -12.44
N THR A 42 -24.23 -18.22 -11.42
CA THR A 42 -24.90 -16.92 -11.49
C THR A 42 -24.45 -16.07 -10.30
N PRO A 43 -23.24 -15.48 -10.33
CA PRO A 43 -22.87 -14.48 -9.33
C PRO A 43 -23.78 -13.27 -9.46
N GLU A 44 -24.20 -12.71 -8.33
CA GLU A 44 -25.04 -11.52 -8.28
C GLU A 44 -24.23 -10.33 -7.82
N PHE A 45 -24.13 -9.31 -8.68
CA PHE A 45 -23.42 -8.06 -8.42
C PHE A 45 -24.39 -6.91 -8.09
N GLY A 46 -25.57 -7.23 -7.57
CA GLY A 46 -26.63 -6.28 -7.27
C GLY A 46 -27.05 -5.51 -8.53
N ALA A 47 -27.09 -4.18 -8.45
CA ALA A 47 -27.53 -3.29 -9.53
C ALA A 47 -26.55 -3.19 -10.73
N LYS A 48 -25.41 -3.89 -10.70
CA LYS A 48 -24.38 -3.84 -11.74
C LYS A 48 -24.74 -4.72 -12.93
N THR A 49 -25.62 -4.19 -13.76
CA THR A 49 -26.18 -4.92 -14.92
C THR A 49 -25.10 -5.38 -15.89
N GLY A 50 -24.05 -4.58 -16.11
CA GLY A 50 -22.93 -4.95 -16.97
C GLY A 50 -22.20 -6.22 -16.51
N MET A 51 -21.92 -6.28 -15.21
CA MET A 51 -21.30 -7.44 -14.56
C MET A 51 -22.19 -8.69 -14.61
N ASN A 52 -23.48 -8.55 -14.25
CA ASN A 52 -24.43 -9.67 -14.29
C ASN A 52 -24.57 -10.23 -15.72
N ASN A 53 -24.65 -9.35 -16.73
CA ASN A 53 -24.75 -9.75 -18.14
C ASN A 53 -23.46 -10.43 -18.63
N LEU A 54 -22.30 -9.90 -18.25
CA LEU A 54 -21.01 -10.50 -18.60
C LEU A 54 -20.92 -11.95 -18.11
N PHE A 55 -21.20 -12.18 -16.83
CA PHE A 55 -21.10 -13.52 -16.23
C PHE A 55 -22.16 -14.49 -16.77
N SER A 56 -23.34 -14.00 -17.15
CA SER A 56 -24.37 -14.81 -17.80
C SER A 56 -24.00 -15.21 -19.23
N ASN A 57 -23.15 -14.43 -19.89
CA ASN A 57 -22.69 -14.67 -21.26
C ASN A 57 -21.36 -15.43 -21.35
N LEU A 58 -20.74 -15.80 -20.22
CA LEU A 58 -19.55 -16.65 -20.23
C LEU A 58 -19.88 -18.03 -20.80
N ALA A 59 -18.90 -18.66 -21.44
CA ALA A 59 -19.05 -20.02 -21.96
C ALA A 59 -19.56 -20.97 -20.85
N PRO A 60 -20.48 -21.90 -21.15
CA PRO A 60 -21.10 -22.76 -20.14
C PRO A 60 -20.10 -23.58 -19.30
N ASP A 61 -18.95 -23.91 -19.88
CA ASP A 61 -17.86 -24.63 -19.26
C ASP A 61 -16.87 -23.73 -18.49
N PHE A 62 -17.00 -22.40 -18.57
CA PHE A 62 -16.09 -21.46 -17.91
C PHE A 62 -16.09 -21.67 -16.40
N ALA A 63 -17.27 -21.73 -15.76
CA ALA A 63 -17.37 -21.93 -14.31
C ALA A 63 -16.86 -23.32 -13.88
N SER A 64 -17.08 -24.36 -14.71
CA SER A 64 -16.53 -25.69 -14.47
C SER A 64 -15.00 -25.70 -14.54
N THR A 65 -14.45 -25.05 -15.59
CA THR A 65 -13.02 -24.88 -15.77
C THR A 65 -12.42 -24.09 -14.62
N ALA A 66 -13.03 -22.97 -14.23
CA ALA A 66 -12.60 -22.16 -13.10
C ALA A 66 -12.56 -22.98 -11.79
N LYS A 67 -13.58 -23.80 -11.50
CA LYS A 67 -13.53 -24.71 -10.34
C LYS A 67 -12.32 -25.62 -10.34
N SER A 68 -11.94 -26.14 -11.51
CA SER A 68 -10.78 -27.02 -11.63
C SER A 68 -9.44 -26.28 -11.65
N GLU A 69 -9.38 -25.06 -12.19
CA GLU A 69 -8.13 -24.36 -12.53
C GLU A 69 -7.78 -23.17 -11.64
N LEU A 70 -8.74 -22.56 -10.92
CA LEU A 70 -8.48 -21.32 -10.19
C LEU A 70 -7.46 -21.52 -9.04
N TYR A 71 -7.53 -22.67 -8.35
CA TYR A 71 -6.81 -22.95 -7.09
C TYR A 71 -5.70 -23.98 -7.18
N ARG A 72 -5.43 -24.54 -8.35
CA ARG A 72 -4.30 -25.46 -8.49
C ARG A 72 -3.04 -24.75 -8.03
N LYS A 73 -2.05 -25.52 -7.55
CA LYS A 73 -0.72 -24.99 -7.22
C LYS A 73 -0.09 -24.19 -8.38
N LYS A 74 -0.50 -24.50 -9.62
CA LYS A 74 -0.17 -23.77 -10.87
C LYS A 74 -1.40 -23.20 -11.57
N GLY A 75 -2.46 -22.93 -10.80
CA GLY A 75 -3.76 -22.46 -11.26
C GLY A 75 -3.76 -21.00 -11.69
N TRP A 76 -4.90 -20.52 -12.17
CA TRP A 76 -4.99 -19.19 -12.79
C TRP A 76 -4.60 -18.04 -11.87
N ILE A 77 -4.92 -18.10 -10.58
CA ILE A 77 -4.51 -17.03 -9.64
C ILE A 77 -2.99 -17.02 -9.48
N LYS A 78 -2.36 -18.18 -9.26
CA LYS A 78 -0.91 -18.27 -9.11
C LYS A 78 -0.19 -17.86 -10.39
N LYS A 79 -0.66 -18.34 -11.53
CA LYS A 79 -0.15 -17.94 -12.85
C LYS A 79 -0.32 -16.43 -13.07
N GLY A 80 -1.48 -15.88 -12.71
CA GLY A 80 -1.76 -14.45 -12.79
C GLY A 80 -0.82 -13.61 -11.94
N TYR A 81 -0.45 -14.10 -10.76
CA TYR A 81 0.54 -13.45 -9.90
C TYR A 81 1.96 -13.51 -10.48
N ASP A 82 2.35 -14.68 -11.00
CA ASP A 82 3.67 -14.89 -11.63
C ASP A 82 3.83 -14.04 -12.89
N ASP A 83 2.77 -13.98 -13.71
CA ASP A 83 2.69 -13.16 -14.93
C ASP A 83 2.50 -11.67 -14.64
N LYS A 84 2.44 -11.25 -13.36
CA LYS A 84 2.18 -9.86 -12.93
C LYS A 84 0.90 -9.26 -13.51
N LYS A 85 -0.17 -10.07 -13.60
CA LYS A 85 -1.50 -9.67 -14.10
C LYS A 85 -2.55 -9.56 -13.00
N VAL A 86 -2.57 -10.52 -12.06
CA VAL A 86 -3.62 -10.63 -11.03
C VAL A 86 -2.96 -10.88 -9.69
N LYS A 87 -3.50 -10.24 -8.66
CA LYS A 87 -3.13 -10.45 -7.28
C LYS A 87 -4.37 -10.74 -6.45
N GLN A 88 -4.17 -11.55 -5.41
CA GLN A 88 -5.18 -11.74 -4.38
C GLN A 88 -4.77 -11.08 -3.07
N PHE A 89 -5.74 -10.64 -2.30
CA PHE A 89 -5.57 -10.25 -0.90
C PHE A 89 -6.80 -10.68 -0.10
N GLN A 90 -6.63 -10.81 1.21
CA GLN A 90 -7.68 -11.29 2.10
C GLN A 90 -8.10 -10.17 3.05
N ILE A 91 -9.40 -10.00 3.22
CA ILE A 91 -9.99 -9.20 4.30
C ILE A 91 -10.97 -10.10 5.03
N SER A 92 -10.76 -10.28 6.33
CA SER A 92 -11.51 -11.25 7.13
C SER A 92 -11.45 -12.65 6.49
N SER A 93 -12.58 -13.24 6.11
CA SER A 93 -12.65 -14.55 5.43
C SER A 93 -12.75 -14.45 3.91
N ASP A 94 -12.92 -13.25 3.35
CA ASP A 94 -13.11 -13.05 1.91
C ASP A 94 -11.76 -12.83 1.22
N ILE A 95 -11.58 -13.52 0.08
CA ILE A 95 -10.41 -13.35 -0.79
C ILE A 95 -10.87 -12.56 -2.02
N PHE A 96 -10.21 -11.43 -2.24
CA PHE A 96 -10.46 -10.52 -3.34
C PHE A 96 -9.39 -10.66 -4.42
N LEU A 97 -9.76 -10.34 -5.66
CA LEU A 97 -8.92 -10.36 -6.83
C LEU A 97 -8.82 -8.95 -7.41
N VAL A 98 -7.60 -8.49 -7.65
CA VAL A 98 -7.30 -7.20 -8.27
C VAL A 98 -6.23 -7.34 -9.34
N PRO A 99 -6.25 -6.47 -10.37
CA PRO A 99 -5.18 -6.46 -11.35
C PRO A 99 -3.89 -5.89 -10.73
N ILE A 100 -2.75 -6.38 -11.21
CA ILE A 100 -1.45 -5.75 -10.93
C ILE A 100 -1.23 -4.68 -12.01
N LEU A 101 -1.19 -3.41 -11.60
CA LEU A 101 -1.18 -2.24 -12.49
C LEU A 101 0.13 -1.45 -12.45
N SER A 102 0.99 -1.72 -11.47
CA SER A 102 2.27 -1.03 -11.29
C SER A 102 3.36 -1.99 -10.83
N LYS A 103 4.61 -1.61 -11.06
CA LYS A 103 5.77 -2.21 -10.39
C LYS A 103 5.83 -1.78 -8.92
N SER A 104 6.67 -2.45 -8.15
CA SER A 104 6.96 -2.06 -6.77
C SER A 104 7.55 -0.65 -6.70
N ALA A 105 7.21 0.07 -5.64
CA ALA A 105 7.70 1.40 -5.34
C ALA A 105 7.62 1.64 -3.83
N ILE A 106 8.36 2.61 -3.32
CA ILE A 106 8.26 3.05 -1.93
C ILE A 106 7.82 4.50 -1.90
N GLY A 107 6.89 4.83 -1.03
CA GLY A 107 6.57 6.21 -0.69
C GLY A 107 7.04 6.55 0.72
N ILE A 108 7.71 7.69 0.86
CA ILE A 108 8.08 8.29 2.15
C ILE A 108 7.41 9.65 2.22
N ASP A 109 6.51 9.82 3.17
CA ASP A 109 5.78 11.07 3.37
C ASP A 109 5.71 11.45 4.85
N THR A 110 5.43 12.70 5.13
CA THR A 110 5.29 13.20 6.49
C THR A 110 3.95 13.85 6.74
N SER A 111 3.48 13.74 7.98
CA SER A 111 2.32 14.49 8.43
C SER A 111 2.57 15.02 9.82
N SER A 112 2.49 16.33 9.99
CA SER A 112 2.76 16.98 11.28
C SER A 112 1.48 17.46 11.97
N ASN A 113 1.50 17.53 13.30
CA ASN A 113 0.58 18.35 14.10
C ASN A 113 1.40 19.35 14.94
N THR A 114 0.83 19.94 16.00
CA THR A 114 1.55 20.92 16.84
C THR A 114 2.78 20.32 17.50
N ASP A 115 2.65 19.13 18.08
CA ASP A 115 3.66 18.57 19.00
C ASP A 115 4.52 17.47 18.35
N ASP A 116 3.95 16.76 17.37
CA ASP A 116 4.49 15.56 16.76
C ASP A 116 4.60 15.68 15.23
N THR A 117 5.56 14.95 14.69
CA THR A 117 5.72 14.64 13.26
C THR A 117 5.56 13.13 13.08
N PHE A 118 4.76 12.75 12.09
CA PHE A 118 4.56 11.38 11.67
C PHE A 118 5.35 11.18 10.38
N VAL A 119 6.24 10.19 10.33
CA VAL A 119 6.95 9.79 9.12
C VAL A 119 6.37 8.45 8.69
N CYS A 120 5.76 8.40 7.51
CA CYS A 120 5.16 7.18 6.96
C CYS A 120 6.02 6.67 5.80
N ILE A 121 6.32 5.38 5.83
CA ILE A 121 7.08 4.68 4.80
C ILE A 121 6.22 3.50 4.34
N VAL A 122 5.77 3.55 3.10
CA VAL A 122 4.87 2.56 2.52
C VAL A 122 5.59 1.79 1.43
N PHE A 123 5.60 0.45 1.55
CA PHE A 123 6.24 -0.46 0.60
C PHE A 123 5.17 -1.01 -0.33
N PHE A 124 5.04 -0.41 -1.51
CA PHE A 124 4.04 -0.79 -2.48
C PHE A 124 4.50 -1.94 -3.37
N ASP A 125 3.59 -2.89 -3.60
CA ASP A 125 3.69 -3.87 -4.68
C ASP A 125 2.67 -3.61 -5.81
N ASN A 126 1.71 -2.69 -5.60
CA ASN A 126 0.67 -2.37 -6.58
C ASN A 126 -0.02 -1.01 -6.31
N TYR A 127 0.72 0.08 -6.16
CA TYR A 127 0.18 1.40 -5.79
C TYR A 127 -0.90 1.93 -6.78
N LYS A 128 -0.79 1.62 -8.08
CA LYS A 128 -1.78 2.06 -9.08
C LYS A 128 -3.16 1.46 -8.85
N ALA A 129 -3.26 0.27 -8.24
CA ALA A 129 -4.56 -0.29 -7.89
C ALA A 129 -5.28 0.58 -6.85
N VAL A 130 -4.59 1.06 -5.81
CA VAL A 130 -5.18 2.02 -4.86
C VAL A 130 -5.51 3.34 -5.55
N TYR A 131 -4.62 3.86 -6.38
CA TYR A 131 -4.89 5.11 -7.10
C TYR A 131 -6.20 5.05 -7.89
N HIS A 132 -6.41 3.96 -8.65
CA HIS A 132 -7.67 3.72 -9.36
C HIS A 132 -8.84 3.43 -8.42
N TYR A 133 -8.62 2.75 -7.29
CA TYR A 133 -9.67 2.50 -6.31
C TYR A 133 -10.21 3.80 -5.70
N LEU A 134 -9.33 4.71 -5.31
CA LEU A 134 -9.68 6.05 -4.81
C LEU A 134 -10.51 6.81 -5.84
N GLU A 135 -10.10 6.81 -7.12
CA GLU A 135 -10.76 7.57 -8.18
C GLU A 135 -12.10 6.95 -8.65
N LYS A 136 -12.09 5.64 -8.94
CA LYS A 136 -13.17 4.96 -9.67
C LYS A 136 -14.15 4.24 -8.76
N HIS A 137 -13.73 3.78 -7.58
CA HIS A 137 -14.61 3.02 -6.67
C HIS A 137 -15.12 3.87 -5.52
N LEU A 138 -14.26 4.73 -4.97
CA LEU A 138 -14.61 5.59 -3.84
C LEU A 138 -14.98 7.01 -4.26
N HIS A 139 -14.65 7.41 -5.50
CA HIS A 139 -14.87 8.76 -6.03
C HIS A 139 -14.31 9.85 -5.12
N ILE A 140 -13.12 9.62 -4.58
CA ILE A 140 -12.42 10.61 -3.75
C ILE A 140 -12.10 11.83 -4.62
N PRO A 141 -12.40 13.05 -4.16
CA PRO A 141 -12.10 14.25 -4.93
C PRO A 141 -10.60 14.51 -4.94
N LYS A 142 -10.12 14.97 -6.10
CA LYS A 142 -8.77 15.50 -6.26
C LYS A 142 -8.77 17.01 -6.04
N HIS A 143 -7.70 17.53 -5.48
CA HIS A 143 -7.49 18.95 -5.34
C HIS A 143 -6.82 19.49 -6.60
N GLU A 144 -7.42 20.50 -7.22
CA GLU A 144 -6.84 21.19 -8.38
C GLU A 144 -5.90 22.30 -7.90
N ASN A 145 -4.60 22.18 -8.19
CA ASN A 145 -3.58 23.18 -7.84
C ASN A 145 -2.88 23.80 -9.07
N GLY A 146 -3.55 23.81 -10.23
CA GLY A 146 -3.10 24.52 -11.43
C GLY A 146 -2.12 23.76 -12.35
N LYS A 147 -1.59 22.60 -11.94
CA LYS A 147 -0.82 21.69 -12.83
C LYS A 147 -1.61 20.43 -13.17
N ALA A 148 -1.92 19.62 -12.17
CA ALA A 148 -2.67 18.38 -12.29
C ALA A 148 -3.50 18.16 -11.03
N PRO A 149 -4.71 17.59 -11.12
CA PRO A 149 -5.48 17.23 -9.93
C PRO A 149 -4.78 16.11 -9.13
N GLU A 150 -4.61 16.31 -7.83
CA GLU A 150 -3.91 15.39 -6.93
C GLU A 150 -4.78 14.97 -5.75
N PHE A 151 -4.62 13.74 -5.25
CA PHE A 151 -5.17 13.37 -3.94
C PHE A 151 -4.35 14.03 -2.83
N LYS A 152 -5.04 14.72 -1.90
CA LYS A 152 -4.41 15.35 -0.73
C LYS A 152 -5.25 15.14 0.51
N TRP A 153 -4.75 14.37 1.47
CA TRP A 153 -5.43 14.06 2.73
C TRP A 153 -5.90 15.32 3.45
N ASN A 154 -5.03 16.33 3.54
CA ASN A 154 -5.31 17.57 4.25
C ASN A 154 -6.43 18.41 3.61
N LYS A 155 -6.78 18.17 2.33
CA LYS A 155 -7.88 18.84 1.62
C LYS A 155 -9.20 18.07 1.68
N LEU A 156 -9.20 16.82 2.14
CA LEU A 156 -10.42 16.03 2.28
C LEU A 156 -11.25 16.51 3.47
N ASN A 157 -12.57 16.55 3.28
CA ASN A 157 -13.54 16.78 4.34
C ASN A 157 -13.66 15.54 5.27
N PRO A 158 -14.28 15.68 6.46
CA PRO A 158 -14.41 14.58 7.41
C PRO A 158 -15.13 13.34 6.88
N GLN A 159 -16.12 13.50 6.00
CA GLN A 159 -16.88 12.39 5.43
C GLN A 159 -16.00 11.48 4.56
N TYR A 160 -15.19 12.06 3.67
CA TYR A 160 -14.25 11.29 2.86
C TYR A 160 -13.15 10.64 3.70
N ARG A 161 -12.66 11.32 4.75
CA ARG A 161 -11.68 10.73 5.67
C ARG A 161 -12.24 9.53 6.40
N GLN A 162 -13.47 9.61 6.90
CA GLN A 162 -14.16 8.48 7.54
C GLN A 162 -14.37 7.33 6.56
N GLN A 163 -14.78 7.62 5.33
CA GLN A 163 -14.92 6.60 4.28
C GLN A 163 -13.58 5.91 4.02
N LEU A 164 -12.48 6.66 3.89
CA LEU A 164 -11.15 6.11 3.65
C LEU A 164 -10.62 5.28 4.82
N ASP A 165 -10.87 5.74 6.06
CA ASP A 165 -10.55 4.98 7.26
C ASP A 165 -11.24 3.61 7.26
N GLN A 166 -12.54 3.56 6.93
CA GLN A 166 -13.30 2.31 6.81
C GLN A 166 -12.78 1.39 5.70
N GLN A 167 -12.09 1.93 4.69
CA GLN A 167 -11.52 1.16 3.57
C GLN A 167 -10.03 0.85 3.74
N LEU A 168 -9.42 1.15 4.89
CA LEU A 168 -7.97 0.99 5.07
C LEU A 168 -7.48 -0.43 4.74
N ASP A 169 -8.22 -1.48 5.16
CA ASP A 169 -7.84 -2.87 4.88
C ASP A 169 -7.80 -3.17 3.37
N TYR A 170 -8.70 -2.58 2.59
CA TYR A 170 -8.68 -2.67 1.13
C TYR A 170 -7.46 -1.95 0.56
N LEU A 171 -7.17 -0.74 1.02
CA LEU A 171 -6.02 0.05 0.55
C LEU A 171 -4.70 -0.71 0.78
N LEU A 172 -4.51 -1.20 2.01
CA LEU A 172 -3.31 -1.94 2.40
C LEU A 172 -3.23 -3.28 1.66
N GLY A 173 -4.31 -4.07 1.67
CA GLY A 173 -4.34 -5.40 1.05
C GLY A 173 -4.06 -5.35 -0.45
N MET A 174 -4.64 -4.37 -1.17
CA MET A 174 -4.48 -4.32 -2.62
C MET A 174 -3.11 -3.81 -3.09
N SER A 175 -2.39 -3.02 -2.28
CA SER A 175 -1.20 -2.29 -2.75
C SER A 175 0.07 -2.37 -1.92
N CYS A 176 0.03 -2.81 -0.65
CA CYS A 176 1.15 -2.66 0.28
C CYS A 176 1.66 -4.03 0.78
N ASP A 177 2.96 -4.29 0.68
CA ASP A 177 3.58 -5.44 1.36
C ASP A 177 3.84 -5.14 2.83
N SER A 178 4.19 -3.88 3.13
CA SER A 178 4.42 -3.40 4.49
C SER A 178 4.22 -1.89 4.60
N VAL A 179 3.93 -1.42 5.81
CA VAL A 179 3.91 0.00 6.18
C VAL A 179 4.66 0.18 7.50
N LEU A 180 5.50 1.21 7.56
CA LEU A 180 6.16 1.67 8.79
C LEU A 180 5.74 3.11 9.04
N ILE A 181 5.25 3.43 10.23
CA ILE A 181 4.95 4.81 10.63
C ILE A 181 5.62 5.15 11.95
N LEU A 182 6.40 6.23 11.95
CA LEU A 182 7.08 6.74 13.13
C LEU A 182 6.36 7.99 13.62
N LYS A 183 5.95 8.00 14.88
CA LYS A 183 5.50 9.21 15.59
C LYS A 183 6.67 9.76 16.40
N THR A 184 7.05 11.02 16.21
CA THR A 184 8.14 11.64 16.98
C THR A 184 8.03 13.15 17.10
N ASN A 185 8.51 13.72 18.20
CA ASN A 185 8.68 15.17 18.37
C ASN A 185 10.11 15.67 18.04
N ALA A 186 11.01 14.79 17.63
CA ALA A 186 12.42 15.13 17.46
C ALA A 186 12.72 15.91 16.16
N LEU A 187 11.86 15.81 15.15
CA LEU A 187 12.01 16.52 13.88
C LEU A 187 11.54 17.98 13.96
N LYS A 188 10.72 18.35 14.95
CA LYS A 188 10.16 19.70 15.11
C LYS A 188 11.19 20.75 15.49
N GLN A 189 12.12 20.39 16.36
CA GLN A 189 13.17 21.26 16.87
C GLN A 189 14.41 20.42 17.11
N PRO A 190 15.12 19.98 16.08
CA PRO A 190 16.22 19.04 16.24
C PRO A 190 17.34 19.66 17.10
N ASP A 191 17.88 18.90 18.06
CA ASP A 191 19.04 19.34 18.88
C ASP A 191 20.38 19.04 18.19
N GLU A 192 20.33 18.36 17.05
CA GLU A 192 21.45 17.96 16.20
C GLU A 192 21.06 18.13 14.72
N LYS A 193 21.89 17.67 13.77
CA LYS A 193 21.53 17.77 12.35
C LYS A 193 20.34 16.85 12.07
N ILE A 194 19.39 17.31 11.24
CA ILE A 194 18.19 16.51 10.90
C ILE A 194 18.54 15.13 10.35
N ILE A 195 19.66 15.01 9.60
CA ILE A 195 20.12 13.72 9.10
C ILE A 195 20.48 12.74 10.22
N ASP A 196 21.11 13.23 11.28
CA ASP A 196 21.51 12.40 12.43
C ASP A 196 20.27 11.98 13.23
N VAL A 197 19.29 12.89 13.38
CA VAL A 197 17.97 12.56 13.96
C VAL A 197 17.27 11.49 13.12
N PHE A 198 17.22 11.66 11.80
CA PHE A 198 16.62 10.71 10.88
C PHE A 198 17.28 9.33 10.98
N ILE A 199 18.61 9.27 10.94
CA ILE A 199 19.37 8.02 11.10
C ILE A 199 18.99 7.33 12.42
N LYS A 200 19.02 8.06 13.54
CA LYS A 200 18.65 7.50 14.86
C LYS A 200 17.21 7.02 14.94
N LEU A 201 16.28 7.70 14.26
CA LEU A 201 14.88 7.28 14.19
C LEU A 201 14.73 5.95 13.46
N ILE A 202 15.35 5.81 12.29
CA ILE A 202 15.29 4.57 11.49
C ILE A 202 16.06 3.43 12.19
N GLU A 203 17.27 3.68 12.69
CA GLU A 203 18.03 2.69 13.47
C GLU A 203 17.28 2.27 14.74
N GLY A 204 16.58 3.20 15.41
CA GLY A 204 15.78 2.94 16.60
C GLY A 204 14.67 1.91 16.37
N CYS A 205 14.05 1.86 15.18
CA CYS A 205 13.06 0.85 14.84
C CYS A 205 13.59 -0.59 14.98
N PHE A 206 14.88 -0.79 14.70
CA PHE A 206 15.51 -2.10 14.62
C PHE A 206 16.52 -2.38 15.73
N SER A 207 16.91 -1.36 16.49
CA SER A 207 17.78 -1.48 17.67
C SER A 207 16.93 -1.43 18.93
N ASN A 208 16.77 -2.55 19.61
CA ASN A 208 16.23 -2.56 20.97
C ASN A 208 17.36 -2.99 21.90
N TYR A 209 17.85 -2.06 22.71
CA TYR A 209 19.07 -2.22 23.50
C TYR A 209 18.91 -3.19 24.68
N ASP A 210 17.69 -3.38 25.16
CA ASP A 210 17.43 -4.30 26.26
C ASP A 210 17.21 -5.74 25.77
N HIS A 211 16.63 -5.95 24.58
CA HIS A 211 16.46 -7.25 23.93
C HIS A 211 16.30 -7.11 22.41
N ILE A 212 17.32 -7.49 21.63
CA ILE A 212 17.16 -7.67 20.18
C ILE A 212 16.35 -8.96 19.96
N SER A 213 15.13 -8.83 19.44
CA SER A 213 14.33 -9.99 19.05
C SER A 213 14.64 -10.38 17.61
N ASP A 214 14.64 -11.69 17.31
CA ASP A 214 14.79 -12.20 15.94
C ASP A 214 13.76 -11.58 14.98
N SER A 215 12.59 -11.18 15.50
CA SER A 215 11.56 -10.49 14.74
C SER A 215 12.01 -9.11 14.21
N ARG A 216 12.85 -8.36 14.93
CA ARG A 216 13.38 -7.05 14.48
C ARG A 216 14.42 -7.20 13.39
N ILE A 217 15.33 -8.16 13.55
CA ILE A 217 16.33 -8.48 12.52
C ILE A 217 15.63 -8.98 11.26
N GLY A 218 14.66 -9.89 11.42
CA GLY A 218 13.83 -10.41 10.33
C GLY A 218 13.09 -9.29 9.59
N LEU A 219 12.45 -8.38 10.32
CA LEU A 219 11.76 -7.23 9.73
C LEU A 219 12.72 -6.31 8.99
N ARG A 220 13.87 -5.93 9.59
CA ARG A 220 14.88 -5.09 8.92
C ARG A 220 15.34 -5.72 7.61
N SER A 221 15.69 -7.01 7.63
CA SER A 221 16.11 -7.76 6.44
C SER A 221 15.01 -7.82 5.38
N LYS A 222 13.76 -8.01 5.78
CA LYS A 222 12.61 -8.00 4.87
C LYS A 222 12.41 -6.63 4.23
N LEU A 223 12.41 -5.56 5.02
CA LEU A 223 12.26 -4.18 4.51
C LEU A 223 13.44 -3.79 3.61
N PHE A 224 14.65 -4.26 3.89
CA PHE A 224 15.80 -4.10 3.00
C PHE A 224 15.54 -4.75 1.63
N LYS A 225 15.08 -6.01 1.60
CA LYS A 225 14.73 -6.69 0.35
C LYS A 225 13.63 -5.99 -0.45
N LEU A 226 12.70 -5.32 0.25
CA LEU A 226 11.63 -4.56 -0.39
C LEU A 226 12.07 -3.16 -0.88
N SER A 227 13.24 -2.66 -0.45
CA SER A 227 13.70 -1.29 -0.76
C SER A 227 14.96 -1.22 -1.61
N ASN A 228 15.83 -2.22 -1.55
CA ASN A 228 17.01 -2.26 -2.40
C ASN A 228 16.61 -2.38 -3.87
N GLU A 229 17.19 -1.55 -4.74
CA GLU A 229 16.88 -1.52 -6.19
C GLU A 229 15.41 -1.23 -6.52
N VAL A 230 14.65 -0.67 -5.57
CA VAL A 230 13.25 -0.27 -5.77
C VAL A 230 13.16 1.27 -5.77
N PRO A 231 12.45 1.88 -6.73
CA PRO A 231 12.25 3.33 -6.76
C PRO A 231 11.57 3.84 -5.48
N ILE A 232 12.24 4.78 -4.81
CA ILE A 232 11.73 5.45 -3.61
C ILE A 232 11.35 6.89 -3.95
N HIS A 233 10.07 7.18 -3.79
CA HIS A 233 9.48 8.49 -3.88
C HIS A 233 9.44 9.07 -2.47
N CYS A 234 9.93 10.29 -2.29
CA CYS A 234 10.01 10.92 -0.98
C CYS A 234 9.58 12.37 -1.09
N ASP A 235 8.67 12.80 -0.21
CA ASP A 235 8.29 14.21 -0.13
C ASP A 235 9.45 15.05 0.45
N ALA A 236 9.46 16.35 0.13
CA ALA A 236 10.53 17.29 0.46
C ALA A 236 10.41 17.93 1.85
N ASP A 237 9.54 17.40 2.72
CA ASP A 237 9.19 17.99 4.02
C ASP A 237 10.31 17.95 5.08
N PHE A 238 11.40 17.24 4.82
CA PHE A 238 12.51 17.07 5.77
C PHE A 238 13.58 18.19 5.69
N VAL A 239 13.20 19.40 5.29
CA VAL A 239 14.13 20.53 5.07
C VAL A 239 15.07 20.74 6.28
N PRO A 240 16.40 20.79 6.07
CA PRO A 240 17.10 20.98 4.79
C PRO A 240 17.53 19.68 4.08
N LEU A 241 17.03 18.51 4.48
CA LEU A 241 17.37 17.25 3.80
C LEU A 241 16.69 17.16 2.44
N THR A 242 17.48 16.88 1.42
CA THR A 242 16.97 16.55 0.08
C THR A 242 16.43 15.12 0.07
N PRO A 243 15.33 14.83 -0.64
CA PRO A 243 14.78 13.48 -0.83
C PRO A 243 15.83 12.40 -1.12
N ASP A 244 16.77 12.66 -2.04
CA ASP A 244 17.88 11.74 -2.38
C ASP A 244 18.72 11.32 -1.16
N LYS A 245 18.99 12.23 -0.23
CA LYS A 245 19.77 11.93 0.97
C LYS A 245 19.00 11.03 1.93
N ILE A 246 17.70 11.25 2.05
CA ILE A 246 16.80 10.45 2.90
C ILE A 246 16.75 9.03 2.36
N VAL A 247 16.51 8.89 1.06
CA VAL A 247 16.49 7.59 0.37
C VAL A 247 17.81 6.83 0.56
N LYS A 248 18.95 7.48 0.31
CA LYS A 248 20.28 6.86 0.47
C LYS A 248 20.52 6.40 1.91
N GLN A 249 20.24 7.25 2.90
CA GLN A 249 20.43 6.84 4.30
C GLN A 249 19.46 5.75 4.73
N PHE A 250 18.20 5.83 4.30
CA PHE A 250 17.19 4.83 4.63
C PHE A 250 17.61 3.43 4.18
N VAL A 251 17.94 3.27 2.89
CA VAL A 251 18.37 1.98 2.33
C VAL A 251 19.68 1.52 2.97
N LYS A 252 20.64 2.44 3.16
CA LYS A 252 21.90 2.13 3.83
C LYS A 252 21.68 1.57 5.24
N ILE A 253 20.80 2.18 6.04
CA ILE A 253 20.49 1.69 7.38
C ILE A 253 19.85 0.31 7.30
N LEU A 254 18.90 0.10 6.39
CA LEU A 254 18.28 -1.23 6.25
C LEU A 254 19.26 -2.31 5.81
N SER A 255 20.29 -1.96 5.01
CA SER A 255 21.28 -2.91 4.49
C SER A 255 22.10 -3.64 5.55
N ASP A 256 22.28 -3.03 6.74
CA ASP A 256 23.12 -3.56 7.82
C ASP A 256 24.54 -3.96 7.37
N GLY A 257 25.13 -3.19 6.46
CA GLY A 257 26.47 -3.43 5.93
C GLY A 257 26.51 -4.32 4.68
N ASN A 258 25.37 -4.81 4.19
CA ASN A 258 25.27 -5.46 2.89
C ASN A 258 25.39 -4.46 1.73
N ASP A 259 25.76 -4.96 0.56
CA ASP A 259 25.76 -4.19 -0.67
C ASP A 259 24.35 -3.67 -0.97
N HIS A 260 24.26 -2.39 -1.35
CA HIS A 260 22.99 -1.70 -1.54
C HIS A 260 23.04 -0.70 -2.69
N THR A 261 21.91 -0.60 -3.38
CA THR A 261 21.68 0.28 -4.53
C THR A 261 20.41 1.10 -4.29
N PRO A 262 20.52 2.24 -3.58
CA PRO A 262 19.36 3.11 -3.33
C PRO A 262 18.93 3.79 -4.63
N LEU A 263 17.66 3.66 -4.99
CA LEU A 263 17.07 4.31 -6.16
C LEU A 263 16.09 5.40 -5.73
N HIS A 264 16.51 6.66 -5.79
CA HIS A 264 15.59 7.78 -5.64
C HIS A 264 14.85 8.03 -6.95
N ALA A 265 13.52 8.07 -6.90
CA ALA A 265 12.71 8.42 -8.06
C ALA A 265 12.88 9.92 -8.39
N GLU A 266 13.28 10.23 -9.63
CA GLU A 266 13.62 11.58 -10.09
C GLU A 266 12.43 12.54 -10.28
N LYS A 267 12.79 13.79 -10.64
CA LYS A 267 12.06 15.08 -10.71
C LYS A 267 10.54 15.02 -10.51
N ASP A 268 10.08 15.73 -9.49
CA ASP A 268 8.68 15.87 -9.06
C ASP A 268 8.08 14.62 -8.37
N SER A 269 8.92 13.86 -7.66
CA SER A 269 8.49 12.73 -6.82
C SER A 269 7.39 13.10 -5.81
N HIS A 270 7.37 14.33 -5.31
CA HIS A 270 6.32 14.88 -4.43
C HIS A 270 4.94 14.99 -5.09
N GLU A 271 4.86 15.06 -6.42
CA GLU A 271 3.59 15.09 -7.18
C GLU A 271 3.19 13.68 -7.68
N SER A 272 4.05 12.68 -7.46
CA SER A 272 3.86 11.33 -8.03
C SER A 272 2.72 10.54 -7.38
N GLU A 273 2.10 9.63 -8.15
CA GLU A 273 1.02 8.78 -7.67
C GLU A 273 1.38 7.97 -6.39
N PRO A 274 2.59 7.39 -6.23
CA PRO A 274 2.98 6.75 -4.98
C PRO A 274 2.95 7.69 -3.77
N ILE A 275 3.39 8.94 -3.90
CA ILE A 275 3.35 9.93 -2.80
C ILE A 275 1.91 10.29 -2.48
N GLN A 276 1.07 10.55 -3.49
CA GLN A 276 -0.36 10.83 -3.26
C GLN A 276 -1.05 9.69 -2.50
N VAL A 277 -0.75 8.43 -2.82
CA VAL A 277 -1.29 7.28 -2.07
C VAL A 277 -0.68 7.21 -0.66
N THR A 278 0.59 7.54 -0.51
CA THR A 278 1.28 7.58 0.80
C THR A 278 0.70 8.64 1.71
N ASP A 279 0.38 9.83 1.22
CA ASP A 279 -0.27 10.92 1.98
C ASP A 279 -1.61 10.45 2.55
N ILE A 280 -2.44 9.79 1.72
CA ILE A 280 -3.72 9.22 2.16
C ILE A 280 -3.50 8.16 3.27
N ILE A 281 -2.60 7.20 3.07
CA ILE A 281 -2.32 6.16 4.07
C ILE A 281 -1.74 6.78 5.36
N CYS A 282 -0.79 7.71 5.23
CA CYS A 282 -0.18 8.43 6.35
C CYS A 282 -1.24 9.19 7.15
N GLY A 283 -2.16 9.87 6.47
CA GLY A 283 -3.27 10.60 7.07
C GLY A 283 -4.19 9.71 7.90
N ILE A 284 -4.65 8.59 7.33
CA ILE A 284 -5.50 7.61 8.03
C ILE A 284 -4.77 7.07 9.27
N LEU A 285 -3.53 6.59 9.09
CA LEU A 285 -2.76 5.97 10.18
C LEU A 285 -2.43 6.96 11.29
N LYS A 286 -2.11 8.21 10.96
CA LYS A 286 -1.92 9.28 11.94
C LYS A 286 -3.17 9.48 12.79
N GLU A 287 -4.34 9.62 12.18
CA GLU A 287 -5.60 9.80 12.92
C GLU A 287 -5.90 8.60 13.81
N ARG A 288 -5.69 7.37 13.31
CA ARG A 288 -5.80 6.13 14.07
C ARG A 288 -4.86 6.08 15.29
N ILE A 289 -3.59 6.43 15.13
CA ILE A 289 -2.61 6.49 16.22
C ILE A 289 -3.00 7.52 17.27
N LEU A 290 -3.42 8.72 16.85
CA LEU A 290 -3.84 9.79 17.77
C LEU A 290 -5.08 9.37 18.58
N ASN A 291 -6.01 8.65 17.94
CA ASN A 291 -7.21 8.11 18.57
C ASN A 291 -6.99 6.79 19.32
N LYS A 292 -5.75 6.28 19.39
CA LYS A 292 -5.39 4.99 19.99
C LYS A 292 -6.14 3.79 19.39
N ASN A 293 -6.57 3.91 18.13
CA ASN A 293 -7.14 2.81 17.36
C ASN A 293 -6.04 2.20 16.50
N TYR A 294 -5.43 1.11 16.95
CA TYR A 294 -4.27 0.56 16.26
C TYR A 294 -4.62 -0.45 15.17
N ASN A 295 -5.80 -1.06 15.10
CA ASN A 295 -6.07 -2.03 14.03
C ASN A 295 -5.93 -1.38 12.63
N PRO A 296 -5.25 -1.98 11.63
CA PRO A 296 -4.47 -3.22 11.67
C PRO A 296 -2.97 -3.04 11.98
N ILE A 297 -2.49 -1.83 12.25
CA ILE A 297 -1.10 -1.57 12.64
C ILE A 297 -0.80 -2.09 14.06
N ASN A 298 0.40 -2.61 14.24
CA ASN A 298 0.89 -3.07 15.53
C ASN A 298 1.83 -2.01 16.11
N PRO A 299 1.61 -1.55 17.36
CA PRO A 299 2.59 -0.74 18.06
C PRO A 299 3.91 -1.50 18.18
N TRP A 300 5.00 -0.85 17.80
CA TRP A 300 6.35 -1.36 17.88
C TRP A 300 7.19 -0.32 18.61
N GLU A 301 6.96 -0.23 19.92
CA GLU A 301 7.67 0.74 20.75
C GLU A 301 9.17 0.45 20.73
N PHE A 302 9.98 1.49 20.62
CA PHE A 302 11.42 1.40 20.74
C PHE A 302 11.90 2.52 21.65
N HIS A 303 12.78 2.18 22.60
CA HIS A 303 13.36 3.18 23.47
C HIS A 303 14.42 3.96 22.71
N ASN A 304 14.11 5.22 22.44
CA ASN A 304 14.94 6.05 21.61
C ASN A 304 16.19 6.56 22.35
N LYS A 305 17.34 6.50 21.66
CA LYS A 305 18.60 7.18 22.01
C LYS A 305 18.54 8.71 21.87
N LEU A 306 17.43 9.28 21.40
CA LEU A 306 17.22 10.73 21.32
C LEU A 306 17.09 11.42 22.70
N LYS A 307 17.17 10.70 23.82
CA LYS A 307 17.21 11.29 25.17
C LYS A 307 18.47 12.13 25.36
N THR A 308 18.37 13.44 25.14
CA THR A 308 19.34 14.42 25.66
C THR A 308 18.94 14.80 27.10
N LYS A 309 19.92 15.23 27.92
CA LYS A 309 19.68 15.60 29.33
C LYS A 309 18.71 16.78 29.52
N THR A 310 18.41 17.54 28.46
CA THR A 310 17.74 18.84 28.54
C THR A 310 16.37 18.89 27.87
N LYS A 311 16.02 17.95 26.98
CA LYS A 311 14.69 17.89 26.33
C LYS A 311 14.17 16.47 26.26
N HIS A 312 12.89 16.28 26.63
CA HIS A 312 12.21 15.01 26.43
C HIS A 312 11.87 14.80 24.96
N ARG A 313 12.65 13.93 24.31
CA ARG A 313 12.37 13.42 22.96
C ARG A 313 11.69 12.07 23.06
N ASP A 314 10.61 11.91 22.30
CA ASP A 314 9.90 10.65 22.16
C ASP A 314 9.86 10.20 20.71
N ALA A 315 9.91 8.90 20.50
CA ALA A 315 9.62 8.29 19.23
C ALA A 315 8.97 6.92 19.42
N LYS A 316 7.92 6.66 18.65
CA LYS A 316 7.24 5.37 18.62
C LYS A 316 7.11 4.91 17.17
N CYS A 317 7.36 3.63 16.93
CA CYS A 317 7.10 3.02 15.63
C CYS A 317 5.80 2.23 15.71
N TYR A 318 5.08 2.20 14.60
CA TYR A 318 4.00 1.28 14.35
C TYR A 318 4.26 0.66 12.98
N TYR A 319 3.87 -0.61 12.83
CA TYR A 319 4.11 -1.34 11.59
C TYR A 319 2.89 -2.16 11.20
N TRP A 320 2.74 -2.36 9.90
CA TRP A 320 1.82 -3.33 9.34
C TRP A 320 2.54 -4.14 8.29
N GLU A 321 2.20 -5.42 8.21
CA GLU A 321 2.69 -6.32 7.18
C GLU A 321 1.51 -7.09 6.61
N ARG A 322 1.53 -7.31 5.31
CA ARG A 322 0.55 -8.19 4.70
C ARG A 322 0.74 -9.60 5.24
N ASN A 323 -0.33 -10.15 5.80
CA ASN A 323 -0.42 -11.58 6.00
C ASN A 323 -0.49 -12.25 4.63
N GLU A 324 0.51 -13.05 4.27
CA GLU A 324 0.37 -13.89 3.10
C GLU A 324 -0.84 -14.81 3.33
N PRO A 325 -1.82 -14.85 2.41
CA PRO A 325 -2.92 -15.78 2.53
C PRO A 325 -2.29 -17.18 2.58
N THR A 326 -2.39 -17.82 3.74
CA THR A 326 -1.84 -19.14 3.96
C THR A 326 -2.43 -20.05 2.89
N GLY A 327 -1.57 -20.47 1.96
CA GLY A 327 -1.97 -21.33 0.87
C GLY A 327 -2.51 -22.64 1.45
N SER A 328 -3.80 -22.86 1.22
CA SER A 328 -4.43 -24.16 0.94
C SER A 328 -3.45 -25.34 0.97
N ASN A 329 -3.51 -26.12 2.05
CA ASN A 329 -3.22 -27.56 1.98
C ASN A 329 -4.24 -28.25 1.08
#